data_AF-A0A2N5A4F5-F1
#
_entry.id   AF-A0A2N5A4F5-F1
#
_cell.length_a   1.000
_cell.length_b   1.000
_cell.length_c   1.000
_cell.angle_alpha   90.00
_cell.angle_beta   90.00
_cell.angle_gamma   90.00
#
_symmetry.space_group_name_H-M   'P 1'
#
loop_
_entity.id
_entity.type
_entity.pdbx_description
1 polymer ?
#
loop_
_entity_poly.entity_id
_entity_poly.type
_entity_poly.pdbx_seq_one_letter_code
_entity_poly.pdbx_strand_id
1 'polypeptide(L)'
;MKLKNTLLASALLTTATLSAHAATELTPEQAAALKPYDRVVVTGRFNAIGDAVQAVSRKADKDGAASFYVVDTSDYGNGGNWRVTADLYKDNAPQADAPKNRIINGVVELPKDQAVTLMPYDTVTVQGFYRSQPEVNDAITKAAKAKGAYAFFIVRQVDANQGGNQRITAYIYKKDAEKRVLQSPDAIPADSDA
;
A
#
# COMPACT_ATOMS: atom_id res chain seq x y z
N MET A 1 7.13 24.45 -10.41
CA MET A 1 7.34 23.04 -10.84
C MET A 1 6.48 22.17 -9.95
N LYS A 2 5.51 21.42 -10.49
CA LYS A 2 4.59 20.61 -9.68
C LYS A 2 5.30 19.32 -9.27
N LEU A 3 5.82 19.28 -8.04
CA LEU A 3 6.36 18.05 -7.43
C LEU A 3 5.17 17.12 -7.16
N LYS A 4 4.87 16.26 -8.14
CA LYS A 4 3.95 15.14 -7.95
C LYS A 4 4.76 14.01 -7.33
N ASN A 5 4.45 13.67 -6.09
CA ASN A 5 4.85 12.44 -5.41
C ASN A 5 6.33 12.33 -5.05
N THR A 6 6.94 13.38 -4.53
CA THR A 6 8.23 13.23 -3.84
C THR A 6 7.94 12.90 -2.39
N LEU A 7 8.11 11.62 -2.04
CA LEU A 7 8.32 11.14 -0.68
C LEU A 7 9.32 12.07 0.00
N LEU A 8 8.83 13.02 0.78
CA LEU A 8 9.67 13.83 1.66
C LEU A 8 9.98 12.93 2.85
N ALA A 9 11.03 12.11 2.68
CA ALA A 9 11.76 11.53 3.79
C ALA A 9 12.43 12.71 4.51
N SER A 10 11.70 13.34 5.44
CA SER A 10 12.32 14.15 6.48
C SER A 10 13.31 13.24 7.19
N ALA A 11 14.59 13.62 7.14
CA ALA A 11 15.65 12.87 7.78
C ALA A 11 15.28 12.65 9.25
N LEU A 12 15.12 11.39 9.66
CA LEU A 12 15.05 10.97 11.06
C LEU A 12 16.19 11.67 11.81
N LEU A 13 15.85 12.70 12.60
CA LEU A 13 16.77 13.22 13.60
C LEU A 13 17.02 12.07 14.57
N THR A 14 18.23 11.51 14.47
CA THR A 14 18.72 10.44 15.33
C THR A 14 18.56 10.85 16.79
N THR A 15 18.09 9.88 17.57
CA THR A 15 17.67 9.97 18.96
C THR A 15 18.70 10.65 19.87
N ALA A 16 18.31 11.79 20.44
CA ALA A 16 18.77 12.22 21.76
C ALA A 16 17.52 12.29 22.66
N THR A 17 17.53 11.48 23.72
CA THR A 17 16.48 11.41 24.73
C THR A 17 16.32 12.73 25.49
N LEU A 18 15.11 12.92 26.02
CA LEU A 18 14.66 13.94 27.02
C LEU A 18 14.06 15.24 26.48
N SER A 19 12.81 15.17 26.02
CA SER A 19 11.80 16.20 26.28
C SER A 19 10.43 15.50 26.31
N ALA A 20 9.80 15.41 27.48
CA ALA A 20 8.57 14.65 27.71
C ALA A 20 7.31 15.18 26.97
N HIS A 21 7.45 16.17 26.08
CA HIS A 21 6.33 16.98 25.58
C HIS A 21 6.47 17.42 24.11
N ALA A 22 7.27 16.72 23.30
CA ALA A 22 7.35 16.98 21.86
C ALA A 22 6.90 15.77 21.03
N ALA A 23 5.95 15.97 20.12
CA ALA A 23 5.36 14.92 19.31
C ALA A 23 6.43 14.43 18.35
N THR A 24 6.54 13.12 18.19
CA THR A 24 7.60 12.50 17.39
C THR A 24 7.20 12.44 15.92
N GLU A 25 8.10 12.79 15.00
CA GLU A 25 7.85 12.60 13.57
C GLU A 25 8.00 11.12 13.20
N LEU A 26 6.96 10.55 12.59
CA LEU A 26 6.96 9.17 12.10
C LEU A 26 7.63 9.06 10.74
N THR A 27 8.21 7.89 10.47
CA THR A 27 8.60 7.54 9.09
C THR A 27 7.36 7.22 8.25
N PRO A 28 7.46 7.25 6.90
CA PRO A 28 6.35 6.86 6.03
C PRO A 28 5.81 5.45 6.33
N GLU A 29 6.69 4.51 6.67
CA GLU A 29 6.33 3.13 6.98
C GLU A 29 5.58 3.02 8.31
N GLN A 30 6.05 3.74 9.33
CA GLN A 30 5.37 3.80 10.64
C GLN A 30 4.00 4.47 10.53
N ALA A 31 3.93 5.58 9.78
CA ALA A 31 2.68 6.29 9.53
C ALA A 31 1.68 5.41 8.75
N ALA A 32 2.13 4.67 7.73
CA ALA A 32 1.28 3.78 6.95
C ALA A 32 0.74 2.59 7.77
N ALA A 33 1.43 2.18 8.83
CA ALA A 33 0.99 1.12 9.73
C ALA A 33 -0.03 1.57 10.77
N LEU A 34 -0.26 2.88 10.93
CA LEU A 34 -1.13 3.44 11.96
C LEU A 34 -2.28 4.22 11.34
N LYS A 35 -3.39 4.31 12.07
CA LYS A 35 -4.51 5.15 11.68
C LYS A 35 -4.40 6.51 12.35
N PRO A 36 -4.33 7.62 11.59
CA PRO A 36 -4.36 8.95 12.18
C PRO A 36 -5.75 9.23 12.74
N TYR A 37 -5.79 9.95 13.85
CA TYR A 37 -7.06 10.39 14.45
C TYR A 37 -7.52 11.74 13.90
N ASP A 38 -6.58 12.55 13.40
CA ASP A 38 -6.86 13.86 12.81
C ASP A 38 -5.80 14.23 11.76
N ARG A 39 -6.15 15.15 10.86
CA ARG A 39 -5.25 15.74 9.86
C ARG A 39 -5.29 17.25 9.99
N VAL A 40 -4.15 17.84 10.33
CA VAL A 40 -4.02 19.27 10.54
C VAL A 40 -3.26 19.94 9.41
N VAL A 41 -3.48 21.24 9.28
CA VAL A 41 -2.78 22.09 8.32
C VAL A 41 -2.14 23.24 9.07
N VAL A 42 -0.85 23.44 8.88
CA VAL A 42 -0.08 24.56 9.41
C VAL A 42 0.35 25.43 8.24
N THR A 43 -0.03 26.71 8.26
CA THR A 43 0.39 27.70 7.27
C THR A 43 1.34 28.70 7.91
N GLY A 44 2.42 29.02 7.24
CA GLY A 44 3.37 30.00 7.73
C GLY A 44 4.46 30.32 6.73
N ARG A 45 5.26 31.33 7.05
CA ARG A 45 6.49 31.60 6.33
C ARG A 45 7.60 30.77 6.95
N PHE A 46 8.03 29.72 6.26
CA PHE A 46 9.11 28.85 6.70
C PHE A 46 10.31 29.05 5.80
N ASN A 47 11.49 29.23 6.39
CA ASN A 47 12.72 29.41 5.62
C ASN A 47 13.37 28.06 5.30
N ALA A 48 13.11 27.05 6.13
CA ALA A 48 13.57 25.69 5.94
C ALA A 48 12.47 24.67 6.26
N ILE A 49 12.63 23.46 5.74
CA ILE A 49 11.75 22.32 6.04
C ILE A 49 11.74 22.01 7.55
N GLY A 50 12.89 22.16 8.22
CA GLY A 50 12.96 21.97 9.68
C GLY A 50 12.06 22.92 10.47
N ASP A 51 11.90 24.17 10.03
CA ASP A 51 11.02 25.15 10.69
C ASP A 51 9.55 24.74 10.56
N ALA A 52 9.19 24.24 9.38
CA ALA A 52 7.88 23.70 9.08
C ALA A 52 7.57 22.47 9.94
N VAL A 53 8.50 21.50 10.01
CA VAL A 53 8.38 20.29 10.83
C VAL A 53 8.24 20.65 12.31
N GLN A 54 9.05 21.59 12.83
CA GLN A 54 8.93 22.06 14.21
C GLN A 54 7.58 22.74 14.48
N ALA A 55 7.05 23.49 13.53
CA ALA A 55 5.72 24.10 13.67
C ALA A 55 4.62 23.05 13.71
N VAL A 56 4.74 21.99 12.91
CA VAL A 56 3.84 20.82 12.96
C VAL A 56 3.97 20.10 14.29
N SER A 57 5.19 19.82 14.77
CA SER A 57 5.45 19.18 16.06
C SER A 57 4.74 19.93 17.20
N ARG A 58 4.95 21.26 17.30
CA ARG A 58 4.27 22.09 18.31
C ARG A 58 2.74 22.05 18.19
N LYS A 59 2.19 21.98 16.97
CA LYS A 59 0.73 21.86 16.77
C LYS A 59 0.23 20.48 17.22
N ALA A 60 0.95 19.43 16.84
CA ALA A 60 0.67 18.06 17.22
C ALA A 60 0.66 17.90 18.75
N ASP A 61 1.65 18.47 19.45
CA ASP A 61 1.69 18.49 20.92
C ASP A 61 0.51 19.20 21.55
N LYS A 62 0.19 20.39 21.03
CA LYS A 62 -0.95 21.18 21.51
C LYS A 62 -2.27 20.44 21.36
N ASP A 63 -2.40 19.62 20.32
CA ASP A 63 -3.58 18.78 20.07
C ASP A 63 -3.52 17.43 20.80
N GLY A 64 -2.44 17.17 21.56
CA GLY A 64 -2.24 15.95 22.32
C GLY A 64 -1.98 14.73 21.44
N ALA A 65 -1.30 14.91 20.31
CA ALA A 65 -0.73 13.81 19.53
C ALA A 65 0.57 13.31 20.20
N ALA A 66 0.80 12.01 20.18
CA ALA A 66 2.08 11.44 20.57
C ALA A 66 3.09 11.53 19.41
N SER A 67 2.57 11.39 18.18
CA SER A 67 3.37 11.40 16.97
C SER A 67 2.63 12.08 15.82
N PHE A 68 3.37 12.53 14.81
CA PHE A 68 2.82 13.12 13.60
C PHE A 68 3.57 12.66 12.36
N TYR A 69 2.95 12.82 11.19
CA TYR A 69 3.60 12.57 9.89
C TYR A 69 3.27 13.70 8.92
N VAL A 70 4.27 14.33 8.33
CA VAL A 70 4.07 15.37 7.31
C VAL A 70 3.67 14.70 5.99
N VAL A 71 2.43 14.93 5.56
CA VAL A 71 1.84 14.33 4.37
C VAL A 71 2.18 15.13 3.12
N ASP A 72 2.17 16.46 3.23
CA ASP A 72 2.38 17.37 2.11
C ASP A 72 2.97 18.69 2.59
N THR A 73 3.85 19.27 1.79
CA THR A 73 4.30 20.66 1.94
C THR A 73 4.18 21.34 0.58
N SER A 74 3.39 22.40 0.52
CA SER A 74 3.09 23.11 -0.72
C SER A 74 3.12 24.62 -0.54
N ASP A 75 3.44 25.36 -1.60
CA ASP A 75 3.35 26.82 -1.60
C ASP A 75 1.90 27.26 -1.35
N TYR A 76 1.75 28.29 -0.53
CA TYR A 76 0.47 28.83 -0.12
C TYR A 76 0.39 30.33 -0.43
N GLY A 77 -0.27 30.65 -1.54
CA GLY A 77 -0.37 32.02 -2.06
C GLY A 77 0.90 32.51 -2.75
N ASN A 78 0.87 33.75 -3.27
CA ASN A 78 1.97 34.35 -4.03
C ASN A 78 3.10 34.95 -3.15
N GLY A 79 3.09 34.68 -1.84
CA GLY A 79 3.94 35.36 -0.86
C GLY A 79 5.11 34.56 -0.30
N GLY A 80 5.40 33.36 -0.81
CA GLY A 80 6.44 32.49 -0.26
C GLY A 80 6.08 31.88 1.10
N ASN A 81 4.78 31.87 1.46
CA ASN A 81 4.29 31.08 2.58
C ASN A 81 4.13 29.64 2.14
N TRP A 82 4.33 28.69 3.05
CA TRP A 82 4.00 27.29 2.80
C TRP A 82 2.79 26.88 3.63
N ARG A 83 2.11 25.88 3.10
CA ARG A 83 1.08 25.10 3.75
C ARG A 83 1.63 23.69 3.95
N VAL A 84 1.67 23.27 5.20
CA VAL A 84 2.17 21.96 5.61
C VAL A 84 0.98 21.17 6.15
N THR A 85 0.67 20.04 5.53
CA THR A 85 -0.40 19.14 5.97
C THR A 85 0.22 17.97 6.70
N ALA A 86 -0.28 17.64 7.89
CA ALA A 86 0.24 16.57 8.72
C ALA A 86 -0.87 15.73 9.34
N ASP A 87 -0.62 14.42 9.42
CA ASP A 87 -1.44 13.45 10.12
C ASP A 87 -0.99 13.34 11.57
N LEU A 88 -1.95 13.27 12.50
CA LEU A 88 -1.70 13.16 13.93
C LEU A 88 -2.10 11.78 14.46
N TYR A 89 -1.27 11.25 15.36
CA TYR A 89 -1.41 9.91 15.92
C TYR A 89 -1.42 9.98 17.45
N LYS A 90 -2.28 9.18 18.09
CA LYS A 90 -2.24 8.94 19.53
C LYS A 90 -1.16 7.89 19.85
N ASP A 91 -0.74 7.85 21.11
CA ASP A 91 0.25 6.87 21.58
C ASP A 91 -0.20 5.42 21.34
N ASN A 92 -1.51 5.18 21.48
CA ASN A 92 -2.17 3.91 21.21
C ASN A 92 -2.95 3.92 19.89
N ALA A 93 -2.44 4.60 18.85
CA ALA A 93 -3.09 4.66 17.55
C ALA A 93 -3.39 3.24 17.03
N PRO A 94 -4.64 2.96 16.59
CA PRO A 94 -4.98 1.65 16.07
C PRO A 94 -4.18 1.39 14.79
N GLN A 95 -3.86 0.12 14.54
CA GLN A 95 -3.21 -0.30 13.30
C GLN A 95 -4.08 0.11 12.09
N ALA A 96 -3.42 0.50 11.01
CA ALA A 96 -4.10 0.79 9.76
C ALA A 96 -4.89 -0.43 9.28
N ASP A 97 -6.03 -0.18 8.65
CA ASP A 97 -6.84 -1.26 8.07
C ASP A 97 -6.00 -2.02 7.06
N ALA A 98 -6.00 -3.36 7.14
CA ALA A 98 -5.31 -4.18 6.16
C ALA A 98 -5.78 -3.81 4.75
N PRO A 99 -4.86 -3.72 3.76
CA PRO A 99 -5.22 -3.35 2.40
C PRO A 99 -6.31 -4.29 1.90
N LYS A 100 -7.49 -3.72 1.59
CA LYS A 100 -8.62 -4.49 1.11
C LYS A 100 -8.36 -4.88 -0.34
N ASN A 101 -8.48 -6.18 -0.62
CA ASN A 101 -8.37 -6.69 -1.97
C ASN A 101 -9.45 -6.08 -2.87
N ARG A 102 -9.08 -5.82 -4.13
CA ARG A 102 -10.02 -5.29 -5.12
C ARG A 102 -11.05 -6.36 -5.48
N ILE A 103 -12.30 -5.94 -5.66
CA ILE A 103 -13.39 -6.81 -6.11
C ILE A 103 -13.82 -6.36 -7.51
N ILE A 104 -13.80 -7.27 -8.47
CA ILE A 104 -14.15 -7.02 -9.87
C ILE A 104 -15.20 -8.04 -10.28
N ASN A 105 -16.35 -7.58 -10.76
CA ASN A 105 -17.48 -8.45 -11.11
C ASN A 105 -17.97 -9.39 -9.99
N GLY A 106 -17.62 -9.10 -8.73
CA GLY A 106 -17.90 -9.96 -7.57
C GLY A 106 -16.84 -11.02 -7.28
N VAL A 107 -15.70 -10.98 -7.97
CA VAL A 107 -14.54 -11.86 -7.76
C VAL A 107 -13.38 -11.03 -7.18
N VAL A 108 -12.78 -11.52 -6.09
CA VAL A 108 -11.67 -10.87 -5.38
C VAL A 108 -10.36 -11.08 -6.15
N GLU A 109 -9.63 -10.02 -6.41
CA GLU A 109 -8.26 -10.11 -6.93
C GLU A 109 -7.29 -10.30 -5.77
N LEU A 110 -6.59 -11.44 -5.75
CA LEU A 110 -5.62 -11.73 -4.72
C LEU A 110 -4.26 -11.14 -5.10
N PRO A 111 -3.55 -10.51 -4.15
CA PRO A 111 -2.11 -10.27 -4.31
C PRO A 111 -1.33 -11.58 -4.18
N LYS A 112 -0.07 -11.58 -4.65
CA LYS A 112 0.75 -12.79 -4.76
C LYS A 112 0.96 -13.47 -3.41
N ASP A 113 1.25 -12.70 -2.37
CA ASP A 113 1.46 -13.13 -0.98
C ASP A 113 0.26 -13.89 -0.42
N GLN A 114 -0.97 -13.47 -0.74
CA GLN A 114 -2.17 -14.21 -0.36
C GLN A 114 -2.39 -15.42 -1.26
N ALA A 115 -2.25 -15.26 -2.58
CA ALA A 115 -2.50 -16.33 -3.56
C ALA A 115 -1.61 -17.56 -3.34
N VAL A 116 -0.33 -17.38 -2.98
CA VAL A 116 0.58 -18.52 -2.72
C VAL A 116 0.19 -19.33 -1.49
N THR A 117 -0.54 -18.74 -0.55
CA THR A 117 -1.00 -19.42 0.67
C THR A 117 -2.29 -20.20 0.47
N LEU A 118 -2.97 -20.07 -0.66
CA LEU A 118 -4.27 -20.70 -0.93
C LEU A 118 -4.15 -21.74 -2.04
N MET A 119 -4.91 -22.83 -1.92
CA MET A 119 -4.97 -23.87 -2.95
C MET A 119 -5.96 -23.45 -4.04
N PRO A 120 -5.53 -23.26 -5.30
CA PRO A 120 -6.45 -23.03 -6.38
C PRO A 120 -7.19 -24.33 -6.71
N TYR A 121 -8.48 -24.23 -7.02
CA TYR A 121 -9.27 -25.41 -7.40
C TYR A 121 -9.31 -25.65 -8.91
N ASP A 122 -9.07 -24.59 -9.70
CA ASP A 122 -9.07 -24.64 -11.16
C ASP A 122 -8.32 -23.41 -11.72
N THR A 123 -8.20 -23.34 -13.04
CA THR A 123 -7.68 -22.22 -13.81
C THR A 123 -8.73 -21.67 -14.78
N VAL A 124 -8.58 -20.41 -15.15
CA VAL A 124 -9.25 -19.83 -16.32
C VAL A 124 -8.19 -19.30 -17.27
N THR A 125 -8.40 -19.50 -18.56
CA THR A 125 -7.57 -18.89 -19.60
C THR A 125 -8.47 -18.11 -20.54
N VAL A 126 -8.11 -16.85 -20.79
CA VAL A 126 -8.75 -15.99 -21.78
C VAL A 126 -7.73 -15.59 -22.83
N GLN A 127 -8.20 -15.41 -24.05
CA GLN A 127 -7.37 -14.97 -25.17
C GLN A 127 -8.11 -13.87 -25.92
N GLY A 128 -7.42 -12.78 -26.21
CA GLY A 128 -8.01 -11.62 -26.87
C GLY A 128 -7.04 -10.46 -26.98
N PHE A 129 -7.51 -9.40 -27.63
CA PHE A 129 -6.80 -8.12 -27.70
C PHE A 129 -7.25 -7.24 -26.53
N TYR A 130 -6.35 -6.97 -25.59
CA TYR A 130 -6.64 -6.14 -24.41
C TYR A 130 -5.75 -4.90 -24.40
N ARG A 131 -6.37 -3.72 -24.34
CA ARG A 131 -5.67 -2.42 -24.38
C ARG A 131 -5.15 -1.97 -23.02
N SER A 132 -5.63 -2.59 -21.95
CA SER A 132 -5.31 -2.20 -20.58
C SER A 132 -5.50 -3.34 -19.58
N GLN A 133 -4.86 -3.23 -18.42
CA GLN A 133 -5.02 -4.22 -17.35
C GLN A 133 -6.48 -4.37 -16.84
N PRO A 134 -7.29 -3.29 -16.73
CA PRO A 134 -8.71 -3.43 -16.41
C PRO A 134 -9.49 -4.31 -17.39
N GLU A 135 -9.20 -4.25 -18.70
CA GLU A 135 -9.86 -5.13 -19.69
C GLU A 135 -9.47 -6.60 -19.48
N VAL A 136 -8.19 -6.87 -19.20
CA VAL A 136 -7.71 -8.22 -18.85
C VAL A 136 -8.44 -8.74 -17.62
N ASN A 137 -8.51 -7.92 -16.57
CA ASN A 137 -9.14 -8.28 -15.31
C ASN A 137 -10.64 -8.48 -15.44
N ASP A 138 -11.34 -7.66 -16.23
CA ASP A 138 -12.76 -7.85 -16.53
C ASP A 138 -13.01 -9.19 -17.24
N ALA A 139 -12.23 -9.51 -18.28
CA ALA A 139 -12.36 -10.77 -19.02
C ALA A 139 -12.09 -12.00 -18.13
N ILE A 140 -11.01 -11.96 -17.34
CA ILE A 140 -10.67 -13.04 -16.39
C ILE A 140 -11.77 -13.19 -15.34
N THR A 141 -12.24 -12.10 -14.73
CA THR A 141 -13.24 -12.17 -13.66
C THR A 141 -14.60 -12.64 -14.16
N LYS A 142 -15.00 -12.31 -15.40
CA LYS A 142 -16.19 -12.90 -16.03
C LYS A 142 -16.07 -14.42 -16.21
N ALA A 143 -14.92 -14.88 -16.73
CA ALA A 143 -14.66 -16.31 -16.88
C ALA A 143 -14.58 -17.04 -15.53
N ALA A 144 -13.94 -16.43 -14.53
CA ALA A 144 -13.82 -16.96 -13.18
C ALA A 144 -15.19 -17.04 -12.49
N LYS A 145 -16.02 -16.00 -12.62
CA LYS A 145 -17.37 -15.97 -12.07
C LYS A 145 -18.27 -17.04 -12.68
N ALA A 146 -18.17 -17.27 -13.99
CA ALA A 146 -18.90 -18.34 -14.67
C ALA A 146 -18.55 -19.74 -14.12
N LYS A 147 -17.34 -19.92 -13.57
CA LYS A 147 -16.91 -21.12 -12.86
C LYS A 147 -17.21 -21.11 -11.35
N GLY A 148 -17.84 -20.06 -10.83
CA GLY A 148 -18.15 -19.92 -9.40
C GLY A 148 -16.92 -19.64 -8.54
N ALA A 149 -15.94 -18.89 -9.06
CA ALA A 149 -14.79 -18.42 -8.30
C ALA A 149 -15.16 -17.30 -7.32
N TYR A 150 -14.62 -17.37 -6.11
CA TYR A 150 -14.65 -16.27 -5.16
C TYR A 150 -13.50 -15.29 -5.40
N ALA A 151 -12.33 -15.83 -5.73
CA ALA A 151 -11.13 -15.03 -5.96
C ALA A 151 -10.33 -15.53 -7.17
N PHE A 152 -9.45 -14.68 -7.70
CA PHE A 152 -8.53 -15.01 -8.79
C PHE A 152 -7.13 -14.43 -8.58
N PHE A 153 -6.14 -15.05 -9.20
CA PHE A 153 -4.77 -14.54 -9.30
C PHE A 153 -4.22 -14.83 -10.69
N ILE A 154 -3.81 -13.79 -11.44
CA ILE A 154 -3.20 -13.96 -12.76
C ILE A 154 -1.80 -14.51 -12.59
N VAL A 155 -1.56 -15.70 -13.14
CA VAL A 155 -0.28 -16.42 -13.03
C VAL A 155 0.59 -16.24 -14.25
N ARG A 156 -0.02 -15.96 -15.40
CA ARG A 156 0.68 -15.86 -16.66
C ARG A 156 -0.09 -14.96 -17.61
N GLN A 157 0.61 -14.02 -18.22
CA GLN A 157 0.11 -13.15 -19.27
C GLN A 157 1.20 -13.13 -20.35
N VAL A 158 0.87 -13.60 -21.55
CA VAL A 158 1.82 -13.62 -22.66
C VAL A 158 1.20 -13.05 -23.92
N ASP A 159 2.02 -12.37 -24.71
CA ASP A 159 1.68 -12.02 -26.08
C ASP A 159 1.73 -13.29 -26.93
N ALA A 160 0.59 -13.62 -27.54
CA ALA A 160 0.42 -14.83 -28.32
C ALA A 160 1.03 -14.71 -29.73
N ASN A 161 1.19 -13.49 -30.26
CA ASN A 161 1.72 -13.19 -31.61
C ASN A 161 2.21 -11.73 -31.72
N GLN A 162 2.92 -11.41 -32.82
CA GLN A 162 3.33 -10.03 -33.19
C GLN A 162 2.15 -9.05 -33.43
N GLY A 163 0.90 -9.53 -33.38
CA GLY A 163 -0.32 -8.73 -33.59
C GLY A 163 -1.00 -8.21 -32.31
N GLY A 164 -0.35 -8.32 -31.14
CA GLY A 164 -0.87 -7.74 -29.88
C GLY A 164 -2.00 -8.53 -29.20
N ASN A 165 -2.34 -9.71 -29.69
CA ASN A 165 -3.23 -10.63 -28.99
C ASN A 165 -2.52 -11.24 -27.79
N GLN A 166 -3.18 -11.24 -26.64
CA GLN A 166 -2.64 -11.77 -25.39
C GLN A 166 -3.40 -13.03 -24.98
N ARG A 167 -2.69 -13.95 -24.33
CA ARG A 167 -3.25 -15.12 -23.65
C ARG A 167 -2.92 -15.02 -22.17
N ILE A 168 -3.95 -14.96 -21.35
CA ILE A 168 -3.86 -14.74 -19.91
C ILE A 168 -4.46 -15.94 -19.18
N THR A 169 -3.71 -16.48 -18.23
CA THR A 169 -4.12 -17.58 -17.37
C THR A 169 -4.14 -17.10 -15.92
N ALA A 170 -5.22 -17.41 -15.21
CA ALA A 170 -5.38 -17.13 -13.80
C ALA A 170 -5.77 -18.39 -13.03
N TYR A 171 -5.23 -18.53 -11.83
CA TYR A 171 -5.77 -19.44 -10.81
C TYR A 171 -7.05 -18.88 -10.23
N ILE A 172 -8.01 -19.76 -9.94
CA ILE A 172 -9.26 -19.40 -9.28
C ILE A 172 -9.44 -20.17 -7.98
N TYR A 173 -10.05 -19.51 -7.00
CA TYR A 173 -10.14 -19.97 -5.61
C TYR A 173 -11.59 -19.96 -5.14
N LYS A 174 -11.94 -20.93 -4.29
CA LYS A 174 -13.21 -20.92 -3.54
C LYS A 174 -13.09 -19.96 -2.36
N LYS A 175 -14.22 -19.62 -1.73
CA LYS A 175 -14.25 -18.74 -0.56
C LYS A 175 -13.59 -19.39 0.66
N ASP A 176 -13.69 -20.72 0.73
CA ASP A 176 -13.17 -21.64 1.72
C ASP A 176 -11.93 -22.40 1.20
N ALA A 177 -11.16 -21.80 0.29
CA ALA A 177 -9.96 -22.43 -0.26
C ALA A 177 -8.99 -22.85 0.86
N GLU A 178 -8.55 -24.10 0.82
CA GLU A 178 -7.60 -24.65 1.79
C GLU A 178 -6.26 -23.92 1.72
N LYS A 179 -5.57 -23.83 2.87
CA LYS A 179 -4.24 -23.23 2.92
C LYS A 179 -3.22 -24.22 2.37
N ARG A 180 -2.31 -23.74 1.53
CA ARG A 180 -1.18 -24.53 1.03
C ARG A 180 -0.17 -24.76 2.14
N VAL A 181 0.32 -25.98 2.25
CA VAL A 181 1.52 -26.28 3.03
C VAL A 181 2.71 -25.75 2.23
N LEU A 182 3.20 -24.59 2.62
CA LEU A 182 4.43 -24.03 2.07
C LEU A 182 5.60 -24.82 2.66
N GLN A 183 6.50 -25.30 1.81
CA GLN A 183 7.77 -25.84 2.27
C GLN A 183 8.54 -24.72 2.97
N SER A 184 9.12 -25.02 4.13
CA SER A 184 10.00 -24.06 4.80
C SER A 184 11.16 -23.74 3.86
N PRO A 185 11.59 -22.47 3.74
CA PRO A 185 12.82 -22.12 3.02
C PRO A 185 14.05 -22.89 3.53
N ASP A 186 14.00 -23.32 4.80
CA ASP A 186 15.05 -24.08 5.48
C ASP A 186 14.90 -25.61 5.33
N ALA A 187 13.96 -26.09 4.48
CA ALA A 187 13.80 -27.51 4.24
C ALA A 187 15.01 -28.04 3.43
N ILE A 188 15.90 -28.78 4.11
CA ILE A 188 16.98 -29.53 3.46
C ILE A 188 16.34 -30.61 2.57
N PRO A 189 16.65 -30.68 1.27
CA PRO A 189 16.14 -31.71 0.38
C PRO A 189 16.45 -33.10 0.93
N ALA A 190 15.47 -34.00 0.88
CA ALA A 190 15.53 -35.33 1.51
C ALA A 190 16.66 -36.25 0.99
N ASP A 191 17.34 -35.89 -0.10
CA ASP A 191 18.47 -36.63 -0.71
C ASP A 191 19.79 -35.83 -0.73
N SER A 192 19.98 -34.85 0.16
CA SER A 192 21.29 -34.20 0.31
C SER A 192 22.19 -35.01 1.25
N ASP A 193 22.72 -36.13 0.76
CA ASP A 193 23.90 -36.77 1.36
C ASP A 193 25.09 -35.82 1.17
N ALA A 194 25.45 -35.13 2.24
CA ALA A 194 26.69 -34.35 2.36
C ALA A 194 27.90 -35.26 2.62
#